data_AF-A0A0P0SBL4-F1
#
_entry.id   AF-A0A0P0SBL4-F1
#
_cell.length_a   1.000
_cell.length_b   1.000
_cell.length_c   1.000
_cell.angle_alpha   90.00
_cell.angle_beta   90.00
_cell.angle_gamma   90.00
#
_symmetry.space_group_name_H-M   'P 1'
#
loop_
_entity.id
_entity.type
_entity.pdbx_description
1 polymer ?
#
loop_
_entity_poly.entity_id
_entity_poly.type
_entity_poly.pdbx_seq_one_letter_code
_entity_poly.pdbx_strand_id
1 'polypeptide(L)'
;MLLTRVGLTLPDDLDLAEWERAGMQIQRIIDSSTWCLGDWLIFGREHFPGRYRHAIDAVGLKYQTLRNYAWVAQRYTVERRHAALTFQHHAEVASLRDPEQDHWLREAARNGWSTKQLRAALRNAIENDPSGRNPSGVVLPRFRIDEGRLTQWRSAAEQADMSFDAWVIAALDVAADQPRADQPVSDPLSLPG
;
A
#
# COMPACT_ATOMS: atom_id res chain seq x y z
N MET A 1 26.79 -17.40 14.79
CA MET A 1 26.04 -17.18 13.54
C MET A 1 26.65 -16.01 12.78
N LEU A 2 26.99 -16.18 11.50
CA LEU A 2 27.45 -15.10 10.63
C LEU A 2 26.47 -14.95 9.46
N LEU A 3 25.83 -13.78 9.34
CA LEU A 3 25.01 -13.43 8.19
C LEU A 3 25.88 -12.65 7.19
N THR A 4 25.89 -13.09 5.94
CA THR A 4 26.57 -12.42 4.82
C THR A 4 25.55 -11.95 3.80
N ARG A 5 25.98 -11.19 2.79
CA ARG A 5 25.12 -10.79 1.66
C ARG A 5 24.48 -11.98 0.94
N VAL A 6 25.16 -13.13 0.90
CA VAL A 6 24.78 -14.28 0.04
C VAL A 6 24.40 -15.53 0.83
N GLY A 7 24.39 -15.49 2.16
CA GLY A 7 24.07 -16.67 2.95
C GLY A 7 24.27 -16.52 4.44
N LEU A 8 23.92 -17.60 5.14
CA LEU A 8 23.97 -17.74 6.58
C LEU A 8 24.90 -18.91 6.93
N THR A 9 25.92 -18.66 7.75
CA THR A 9 26.76 -19.72 8.32
C THR A 9 26.35 -19.98 9.76
N LEU A 10 25.94 -21.22 10.02
CA LEU A 10 25.55 -21.71 11.34
C LEU A 10 26.62 -22.67 11.88
N PRO A 11 26.94 -22.64 13.19
CA PRO A 11 27.78 -23.65 13.84
C PRO A 11 27.19 -25.06 13.72
N ASP A 12 28.03 -26.08 13.66
CA ASP A 12 27.61 -27.49 13.56
C ASP A 12 26.96 -28.01 14.85
N ASP A 13 27.22 -27.36 15.99
CA ASP A 13 26.72 -27.68 17.32
C ASP A 13 25.50 -26.86 17.75
N LEU A 14 24.89 -26.10 16.81
CA LEU A 14 23.73 -25.25 17.06
C LEU A 14 22.51 -26.07 17.51
N ASP A 15 21.90 -25.69 18.64
CA ASP A 15 20.69 -26.34 19.11
C ASP A 15 19.42 -25.87 18.36
N LEU A 16 18.30 -26.59 18.55
CA LEU A 16 17.03 -26.27 17.89
C LEU A 16 16.51 -24.86 18.26
N ALA A 17 16.63 -24.46 19.52
CA ALA A 17 16.12 -23.18 19.99
C ALA A 17 16.95 -22.01 19.44
N GLU A 18 18.25 -22.20 19.28
CA GLU A 18 19.17 -21.26 18.65
C GLU A 18 18.90 -21.15 17.14
N TRP A 19 18.63 -22.27 16.48
CA TRP A 19 18.21 -22.30 15.08
C TRP A 19 16.89 -21.56 14.85
N GLU A 20 15.89 -21.77 15.71
CA GLU A 20 14.61 -21.04 15.66
C GLU A 20 14.80 -19.54 15.88
N ARG A 21 15.64 -19.16 16.85
CA ARG A 21 16.00 -17.76 17.11
C ARG A 21 16.70 -17.10 15.91
N ALA A 22 17.60 -17.81 15.24
CA ALA A 22 18.26 -17.34 14.02
C ALA A 22 17.23 -17.04 12.92
N GLY A 23 16.28 -17.95 12.70
CA GLY A 23 15.17 -17.75 11.74
C GLY A 23 14.33 -16.50 12.06
N MET A 24 13.97 -16.32 13.33
CA MET A 24 13.23 -15.12 13.78
C MET A 24 14.02 -13.82 13.58
N GLN A 25 15.33 -13.83 13.82
CA GLN A 25 16.19 -12.65 13.60
C GLN A 25 16.27 -12.28 12.11
N ILE A 26 16.45 -13.26 11.24
CA ILE A 26 16.48 -13.03 9.78
C ILE A 26 15.15 -12.43 9.31
N GLN A 27 14.02 -12.98 9.77
CA GLN A 27 12.71 -12.44 9.44
C GLN A 27 12.54 -10.99 9.90
N ARG A 28 12.97 -10.65 11.13
CA ARG A 28 12.95 -9.28 11.65
C ARG A 28 13.81 -8.31 10.84
N ILE A 29 14.97 -8.76 10.37
CA ILE A 29 15.85 -7.94 9.50
C ILE A 29 15.14 -7.65 8.18
N ILE A 30 14.56 -8.67 7.54
CA ILE A 30 13.81 -8.51 6.29
C ILE A 30 12.64 -7.54 6.49
N ASP A 31 11.86 -7.72 7.55
CA ASP A 31 10.69 -6.89 7.85
C ASP A 31 11.08 -5.43 8.19
N SER A 32 12.15 -5.25 8.97
CA SER A 32 12.68 -3.91 9.28
C SER A 32 13.22 -3.22 8.03
N SER A 33 13.82 -3.99 7.11
CA SER A 33 14.35 -3.45 5.85
C SER A 33 13.25 -2.84 4.98
N THR A 34 12.04 -3.41 4.94
CA THR A 34 10.94 -2.83 4.16
C THR A 34 10.48 -1.50 4.74
N TRP A 35 10.43 -1.35 6.07
CA TRP A 35 10.18 -0.06 6.72
C TRP A 35 11.27 0.96 6.40
N CYS A 36 12.54 0.60 6.59
CA CYS A 36 13.66 1.50 6.33
C CYS A 36 13.71 1.96 4.87
N LEU A 37 13.44 1.08 3.90
CA LEU A 37 13.38 1.44 2.49
C LEU A 37 12.20 2.38 2.16
N GLY A 38 11.06 2.19 2.83
CA GLY A 38 9.92 3.10 2.73
C GLY A 38 10.25 4.49 3.27
N ASP A 39 10.78 4.56 4.49
CA ASP A 39 11.18 5.82 5.14
C ASP A 39 12.27 6.55 4.34
N TRP A 40 13.27 5.80 3.85
CA TRP A 40 14.33 6.32 2.99
C TRP A 40 13.77 6.97 1.72
N LEU A 41 12.79 6.34 1.08
CA LEU A 41 12.16 6.89 -0.12
C LEU A 41 11.32 8.13 0.20
N ILE A 42 10.55 8.14 1.29
CA ILE A 42 9.79 9.32 1.73
C ILE A 42 10.74 10.49 1.94
N PHE A 43 11.79 10.30 2.73
CA PHE A 43 12.81 11.31 2.99
C PHE A 43 13.44 11.81 1.69
N GLY A 44 13.80 10.88 0.79
CA GLY A 44 14.42 11.21 -0.49
C GLY A 44 13.53 12.07 -1.40
N ARG A 45 12.22 11.80 -1.46
CA ARG A 45 11.26 12.59 -2.25
C ARG A 45 11.12 14.02 -1.72
N GLU A 46 11.13 14.18 -0.40
CA GLU A 46 11.00 15.50 0.26
C GLU A 46 12.27 16.34 0.14
N HIS A 47 13.44 15.73 0.34
CA HIS A 47 14.71 16.45 0.48
C HIS A 47 15.52 16.54 -0.82
N PHE A 48 15.29 15.63 -1.77
CA PHE A 48 16.03 15.55 -3.03
C PHE A 48 15.11 15.45 -4.26
N PRO A 49 14.20 16.42 -4.47
CA PRO A 49 13.28 16.42 -5.61
C PRO A 49 14.06 16.33 -6.94
N GLY A 50 13.60 15.45 -7.83
CA GLY A 50 14.24 15.20 -9.13
C GLY A 50 15.56 14.40 -9.10
N ARG A 51 16.19 14.20 -7.93
CA ARG A 51 17.46 13.43 -7.79
C ARG A 51 17.29 12.07 -7.14
N TYR A 52 16.24 11.89 -6.34
CA TYR A 52 15.99 10.63 -5.65
C TYR A 52 15.80 9.45 -6.62
N ARG A 53 15.33 9.68 -7.86
CA ARG A 53 15.18 8.64 -8.89
C ARG A 53 16.52 7.98 -9.26
N HIS A 54 17.62 8.74 -9.35
CA HIS A 54 18.95 8.16 -9.56
C HIS A 54 19.39 7.28 -8.38
N ALA A 55 19.02 7.67 -7.15
CA ALA A 55 19.32 6.88 -5.96
C ALA A 55 18.52 5.56 -5.94
N ILE A 56 17.30 5.56 -6.48
CA ILE A 56 16.49 4.34 -6.65
C ILE A 56 17.17 3.36 -7.61
N ASP A 57 17.68 3.85 -8.74
CA ASP A 57 18.38 3.01 -9.71
C ASP A 57 19.62 2.35 -9.08
N ALA A 58 20.34 3.07 -8.21
CA ALA A 58 21.50 2.55 -7.48
C ALA A 58 21.15 1.46 -6.45
N VAL A 59 19.95 1.51 -5.86
CA VAL A 59 19.47 0.48 -4.91
C VAL A 59 19.07 -0.81 -5.62
N GLY A 60 18.79 -0.75 -6.93
CA GLY A 60 18.52 -1.95 -7.74
C GLY A 60 17.19 -2.65 -7.44
N LEU A 61 16.30 -2.01 -6.67
CA LEU A 61 14.93 -2.47 -6.45
C LEU A 61 13.98 -1.84 -7.47
N LYS A 62 12.93 -2.59 -7.84
CA LYS A 62 11.88 -2.06 -8.71
C LYS A 62 11.22 -0.84 -8.05
N TYR A 63 11.11 0.26 -8.79
CA TYR A 63 10.48 1.49 -8.31
C TYR A 63 9.12 1.25 -7.66
N GLN A 64 8.27 0.45 -8.30
CA GLN A 64 6.93 0.14 -7.81
C GLN A 64 6.94 -0.55 -6.43
N THR A 65 7.95 -1.37 -6.13
CA THR A 65 8.10 -2.01 -4.82
C THR A 65 8.45 -0.99 -3.74
N LEU A 66 9.43 -0.12 -4.02
CA LEU A 66 9.83 0.95 -3.10
C LEU A 66 8.68 1.92 -2.83
N ARG A 67 7.91 2.25 -3.87
CA ARG A 67 6.73 3.11 -3.75
C ARG A 67 5.63 2.49 -2.90
N ASN A 68 5.41 1.17 -3.02
CA ASN A 68 4.50 0.46 -2.11
C ASN A 68 5.01 0.52 -0.66
N TYR A 69 6.31 0.38 -0.44
CA TYR A 69 6.89 0.51 0.89
C TYR A 69 6.72 1.90 1.48
N ALA A 70 7.02 2.93 0.68
CA ALA A 70 6.82 4.32 1.08
C ALA A 70 5.35 4.64 1.38
N TRP A 71 4.42 4.15 0.57
CA TRP A 71 3.00 4.37 0.81
C TRP A 71 2.54 3.80 2.15
N VAL A 72 2.91 2.56 2.49
CA VAL A 72 2.58 1.98 3.80
C VAL A 72 3.32 2.73 4.92
N ALA A 73 4.62 3.00 4.76
CA ALA A 73 5.43 3.72 5.75
C ALA A 73 4.85 5.10 6.09
N GLN A 74 4.28 5.80 5.11
CA GLN A 74 3.62 7.09 5.28
C GLN A 74 2.32 7.01 6.09
N ARG A 75 1.63 5.86 6.09
CA ARG A 75 0.40 5.66 6.89
C ARG A 75 0.66 5.45 8.37
N TYR A 76 1.89 5.09 8.75
CA TYR A 76 2.25 4.74 10.13
C TYR A 76 3.45 5.54 10.61
N THR A 77 3.22 6.46 11.55
CA THR A 77 4.32 7.02 12.35
C THR A 77 5.05 5.88 13.08
N VAL A 78 6.31 6.10 13.44
CA VAL A 78 7.14 5.05 14.06
C VAL A 78 6.48 4.47 15.31
N GLU A 79 5.75 5.28 16.07
CA GLU A 79 5.03 4.88 17.29
C GLU A 79 3.80 4.02 17.02
N ARG A 80 3.18 4.15 15.83
CA ARG A 80 2.03 3.35 15.41
C ARG A 80 2.43 2.02 14.76
N ARG A 81 3.73 1.77 14.57
CA ARG A 81 4.24 0.50 14.03
C ARG A 81 4.31 -0.54 15.13
N HIS A 82 3.47 -1.57 15.03
CA HIS A 82 3.43 -2.65 16.00
C HIS A 82 4.62 -3.60 15.80
N ALA A 83 5.62 -3.55 16.67
CA ALA A 83 6.83 -4.39 16.60
C ALA A 83 6.57 -5.91 16.68
N ALA A 84 5.41 -6.32 17.19
CA ALA A 84 4.97 -7.72 17.21
C ALA A 84 4.36 -8.19 15.87
N LEU A 85 4.10 -7.26 14.94
CA LEU A 85 3.47 -7.52 13.66
C LEU A 85 4.41 -7.18 12.51
N THR A 86 4.30 -7.95 11.43
CA THR A 86 5.09 -7.71 10.22
C THR A 86 4.60 -6.49 9.45
N PHE A 87 5.46 -5.92 8.60
CA PHE A 87 5.12 -4.91 7.62
C PHE A 87 3.88 -5.30 6.79
N GLN A 88 3.76 -6.58 6.44
CA GLN A 88 2.61 -7.05 5.66
C GLN A 88 1.28 -6.92 6.41
N HIS A 89 1.25 -7.10 7.74
CA HIS A 89 0.02 -6.84 8.51
C HIS A 89 -0.43 -5.39 8.38
N HIS A 90 0.53 -4.46 8.46
CA HIS A 90 0.27 -3.05 8.28
C HIS A 90 -0.19 -2.75 6.85
N ALA A 91 0.42 -3.38 5.85
CA ALA A 91 0.01 -3.23 4.45
C ALA A 91 -1.46 -3.66 4.20
N GLU A 92 -1.97 -4.70 4.88
CA GLU A 92 -3.36 -5.15 4.72
C GLU A 92 -4.39 -4.11 5.15
N VAL A 93 -4.06 -3.31 6.16
CA VAL A 93 -4.98 -2.33 6.75
C VAL A 93 -4.64 -0.89 6.38
N ALA A 94 -3.52 -0.64 5.71
CA ALA A 94 -3.02 0.69 5.36
C ALA A 94 -4.03 1.57 4.61
N SER A 95 -4.97 0.97 3.87
CA SER A 95 -6.03 1.70 3.16
C SER A 95 -7.21 2.12 4.06
N LEU A 96 -7.35 1.54 5.25
CA LEU A 96 -8.38 1.90 6.22
C LEU A 96 -8.04 3.23 6.90
N ARG A 97 -8.96 3.76 7.71
CA ARG A 97 -8.70 4.95 8.53
C ARG A 97 -7.92 4.60 9.77
N ASP A 98 -7.25 5.59 10.36
CA ASP A 98 -6.40 5.40 11.54
C ASP A 98 -7.07 4.62 12.68
N PRO A 99 -8.33 4.90 13.09
CA PRO A 99 -8.96 4.15 14.19
C PRO A 99 -9.18 2.67 13.85
N GLU A 100 -9.45 2.37 12.57
CA GLU A 100 -9.72 1.01 12.10
C GLU A 100 -8.41 0.24 11.92
N GLN A 101 -7.38 0.89 11.38
CA GLN A 101 -6.03 0.35 11.35
C GLN A 101 -5.59 -0.09 12.75
N ASP A 102 -5.67 0.82 13.73
CA ASP A 102 -5.24 0.56 15.10
C ASP A 102 -6.06 -0.55 15.75
N HIS A 103 -7.37 -0.60 15.48
CA HIS A 103 -8.24 -1.67 15.95
C HIS A 103 -7.78 -3.03 15.42
N TRP A 104 -7.64 -3.16 14.10
CA TRP A 104 -7.31 -4.43 13.45
C TRP A 104 -5.89 -4.91 13.76
N LEU A 105 -4.92 -3.99 13.84
CA LEU A 105 -3.55 -4.32 14.24
C LEU A 105 -3.51 -4.79 15.70
N ARG A 106 -4.25 -4.12 16.60
CA ARG A 106 -4.33 -4.55 17.99
C ARG A 106 -4.95 -5.95 18.13
N GLU A 107 -6.01 -6.24 17.40
CA GLU A 107 -6.63 -7.57 17.40
C GLU A 107 -5.70 -8.63 16.80
N ALA A 108 -5.01 -8.33 15.70
CA ALA A 108 -4.02 -9.25 15.13
C ALA A 108 -2.89 -9.56 16.13
N ALA A 109 -2.36 -8.54 16.81
CA ALA A 109 -1.31 -8.71 17.82
C ALA A 109 -1.78 -9.52 19.03
N ARG A 110 -2.98 -9.23 19.54
CA ARG A 110 -3.57 -9.94 20.70
C ARG A 110 -3.82 -11.41 20.43
N ASN A 111 -4.33 -11.72 19.25
CA ASN A 111 -4.72 -13.08 18.87
C ASN A 111 -3.61 -13.85 18.14
N GLY A 112 -2.43 -13.24 17.95
CA GLY A 112 -1.32 -13.86 17.22
C GLY A 112 -1.70 -14.21 15.78
N TRP A 113 -2.54 -13.40 15.12
CA TRP A 113 -3.00 -13.69 13.79
C TRP A 113 -1.89 -13.62 12.76
N SER A 114 -1.93 -14.53 11.81
CA SER A 114 -1.24 -14.38 10.52
C SER A 114 -1.94 -13.34 9.64
N THR A 115 -1.23 -12.83 8.63
CA THR A 115 -1.78 -11.92 7.63
C THR A 115 -3.00 -12.51 6.91
N LYS A 116 -3.04 -13.83 6.71
CA LYS A 116 -4.18 -14.55 6.13
C LYS A 116 -5.41 -14.49 7.03
N GLN A 117 -5.23 -14.66 8.34
CA GLN A 117 -6.32 -14.56 9.32
C GLN A 117 -6.82 -13.12 9.44
N LEU A 118 -5.93 -12.13 9.47
CA LEU A 118 -6.29 -10.71 9.42
C LEU A 118 -7.15 -10.40 8.18
N ARG A 119 -6.73 -10.83 6.98
CA ARG A 119 -7.53 -10.67 5.75
C ARG A 119 -8.91 -11.33 5.85
N ALA A 120 -9.00 -12.50 6.47
CA ALA A 120 -10.28 -13.19 6.63
C ALA A 120 -11.21 -12.42 7.58
N ALA A 121 -10.67 -11.93 8.70
CA ALA A 121 -11.42 -11.13 9.65
C ALA A 121 -11.92 -9.81 9.05
N LEU A 122 -11.08 -9.13 8.25
CA LEU A 122 -11.47 -7.93 7.50
C LEU A 122 -12.63 -8.17 6.54
N ARG A 123 -12.58 -9.27 5.76
CA ARG A 123 -13.69 -9.63 4.85
C ARG A 123 -14.98 -9.90 5.61
N ASN A 124 -14.90 -10.67 6.69
CA ASN A 124 -16.07 -10.98 7.51
C ASN A 124 -16.67 -9.71 8.13
N ALA A 125 -15.85 -8.73 8.54
CA ALA A 125 -16.35 -7.47 9.07
C ALA A 125 -17.08 -6.63 8.01
N ILE A 126 -16.61 -6.65 6.76
CA ILE A 126 -17.29 -5.99 5.64
C ILE A 126 -18.63 -6.66 5.32
N GLU A 127 -18.67 -8.00 5.35
CA GLU A 127 -19.87 -8.78 5.03
C GLU A 127 -20.96 -8.70 6.13
N ASN A 128 -20.55 -8.55 7.40
CA ASN A 128 -21.45 -8.60 8.56
C ASN A 128 -21.80 -7.22 9.15
N ASP A 129 -21.44 -6.09 8.53
CA ASP A 129 -21.87 -4.77 9.00
C ASP A 129 -23.38 -4.56 8.69
N PRO A 130 -24.28 -4.65 9.70
CA PRO A 130 -25.73 -4.55 9.49
C PRO A 130 -26.18 -3.10 9.28
N SER A 131 -25.28 -2.14 9.49
CA SER A 131 -25.58 -0.71 9.56
C SER A 131 -25.41 0.00 8.21
N GLY A 132 -24.79 -0.64 7.22
CA GLY A 132 -24.32 0.05 6.01
C GLY A 132 -23.43 1.26 6.32
N ARG A 133 -22.88 1.32 7.55
CA ARG A 133 -21.96 2.38 8.01
C ARG A 133 -20.57 1.94 7.61
N ASN A 134 -20.41 1.90 6.29
CA ASN A 134 -19.16 1.85 5.58
C ASN A 134 -18.10 2.70 6.33
N PRO A 135 -16.88 2.18 6.58
CA PRO A 135 -15.72 2.98 6.94
C PRO A 135 -15.69 4.22 6.08
N SER A 136 -16.07 5.39 6.61
CA SER A 136 -16.63 6.42 5.74
C SER A 136 -15.66 6.84 4.62
N GLY A 137 -16.13 6.59 3.41
CA GLY A 137 -15.38 6.55 2.17
C GLY A 137 -16.23 5.71 1.23
N VAL A 138 -16.81 6.33 0.21
CA VAL A 138 -17.57 5.58 -0.80
C VAL A 138 -16.54 4.76 -1.57
N VAL A 139 -16.60 3.43 -1.43
CA VAL A 139 -15.81 2.54 -2.28
C VAL A 139 -16.41 2.63 -3.68
N LEU A 140 -15.62 3.09 -4.65
CA LEU A 140 -16.06 3.13 -6.04
C LEU A 140 -16.44 1.70 -6.49
N PRO A 141 -17.51 1.55 -7.29
CA PRO A 141 -17.86 0.27 -7.89
C PRO A 141 -16.65 -0.36 -8.59
N ARG A 142 -16.52 -1.69 -8.50
CA ARG A 142 -15.45 -2.42 -9.20
C ARG A 142 -15.66 -2.33 -10.71
N PHE A 143 -14.88 -1.48 -11.36
CA PHE A 143 -14.82 -1.43 -12.83
C PHE A 143 -13.89 -2.52 -13.36
N ARG A 144 -14.30 -3.19 -14.45
CA ARG A 144 -13.39 -4.01 -15.25
C ARG A 144 -12.64 -3.10 -16.20
N ILE A 145 -11.31 -3.14 -16.12
CA ILE A 145 -10.42 -2.34 -16.93
C ILE A 145 -9.49 -3.31 -17.64
N ASP A 146 -9.27 -3.07 -18.93
CA ASP A 146 -8.28 -3.81 -19.71
C ASP A 146 -6.85 -3.57 -19.17
N GLU A 147 -5.99 -4.58 -19.28
CA GLU A 147 -4.62 -4.56 -18.74
C GLU A 147 -3.76 -3.48 -19.41
N GLY A 148 -3.95 -3.23 -20.70
CA GLY A 148 -3.24 -2.18 -21.43
C GLY A 148 -3.56 -0.79 -20.90
N ARG A 149 -4.84 -0.53 -20.62
CA ARG A 149 -5.29 0.76 -20.03
C ARG A 149 -4.77 0.93 -18.61
N LEU A 150 -4.81 -0.12 -17.79
CA LEU A 150 -4.28 -0.08 -16.43
C LEU A 150 -2.77 0.22 -16.43
N THR A 151 -2.03 -0.38 -17.36
CA THR A 151 -0.59 -0.16 -17.54
C THR A 151 -0.30 1.29 -17.94
N GLN A 152 -1.06 1.83 -18.90
CA GLN A 152 -0.93 3.22 -19.32
C GLN A 152 -1.18 4.20 -18.16
N TRP A 153 -2.23 3.99 -17.37
CA TRP A 153 -2.54 4.87 -16.24
C TRP A 153 -1.49 4.79 -15.13
N ARG A 154 -0.95 3.59 -14.85
CA ARG A 154 0.18 3.45 -13.93
C ARG A 154 1.41 4.20 -14.43
N SER A 155 1.72 4.11 -15.72
CA SER A 155 2.82 4.87 -16.33
C SER A 155 2.59 6.38 -16.24
N ALA A 156 1.37 6.86 -16.48
CA ALA A 156 1.03 8.28 -16.32
C ALA A 156 1.17 8.76 -14.87
N ALA A 157 0.73 7.96 -13.89
CA ALA A 157 0.92 8.26 -12.47
C ALA A 157 2.42 8.31 -12.08
N GLU A 158 3.23 7.40 -12.63
CA GLU A 158 4.68 7.40 -12.43
C GLU A 158 5.37 8.61 -13.05
N GLN A 159 4.95 9.02 -14.25
CA GLN A 159 5.46 10.23 -14.91
C GLN A 159 5.13 11.50 -14.11
N ALA A 160 3.95 11.53 -13.48
CA ALA A 160 3.51 12.62 -12.61
C ALA A 160 4.13 12.61 -11.21
N ASP A 161 4.95 11.61 -10.87
CA ASP A 161 5.48 11.41 -9.50
C ASP A 161 4.37 11.36 -8.43
N MET A 162 3.24 10.71 -8.77
CA MET A 162 2.08 10.60 -7.89
C MET A 162 1.82 9.14 -7.48
N SER A 163 1.06 8.95 -6.40
CA SER A 163 0.18 7.80 -6.10
C SER A 163 -0.55 7.23 -7.32
N PHE A 164 -0.89 5.94 -7.43
CA PHE A 164 -1.79 5.52 -8.51
C PHE A 164 -3.21 5.89 -8.09
N ASP A 165 -3.54 5.59 -6.84
CA ASP A 165 -4.65 6.13 -6.09
C ASP A 165 -4.69 7.67 -6.11
N ALA A 166 -3.60 8.34 -5.72
CA ALA A 166 -3.59 9.81 -5.71
C ALA A 166 -3.74 10.42 -7.12
N TRP A 167 -3.10 9.82 -8.13
CA TRP A 167 -3.23 10.24 -9.52
C TRP A 167 -4.64 9.99 -10.05
N VAL A 168 -5.26 8.85 -9.73
CA VAL A 168 -6.66 8.55 -10.09
C VAL A 168 -7.60 9.55 -9.44
N ILE A 169 -7.44 9.85 -8.15
CA ILE A 169 -8.26 10.86 -7.45
C ILE A 169 -8.10 12.23 -8.11
N ALA A 170 -6.86 12.70 -8.30
CA ALA A 170 -6.61 13.99 -8.93
C ALA A 170 -7.15 14.07 -10.37
N ALA A 171 -7.06 12.97 -11.14
CA ALA A 171 -7.62 12.91 -12.48
C ALA A 171 -9.15 12.97 -12.47
N LEU A 172 -9.80 12.33 -11.50
CA LEU A 172 -11.26 12.40 -11.31
C LEU A 172 -11.71 13.79 -10.86
N ASP A 173 -10.98 14.44 -9.96
CA ASP A 173 -11.26 15.81 -9.49
C ASP A 173 -11.14 16.81 -10.65
N VAL A 174 -10.06 16.74 -11.44
CA VAL A 174 -9.88 17.59 -12.63
C VAL A 174 -11.01 17.38 -13.63
N ALA A 175 -11.45 16.15 -13.85
CA ALA A 175 -12.55 15.85 -14.77
C ALA A 175 -13.91 16.37 -14.24
N ALA A 176 -14.11 16.36 -12.92
CA ALA A 176 -15.33 16.89 -12.29
C ALA A 176 -15.41 18.42 -12.38
N ASP A 177 -14.26 19.10 -12.32
CA ASP A 177 -14.16 20.56 -12.40
C ASP A 177 -14.16 21.11 -13.83
N GLN A 178 -14.17 20.26 -14.86
CA GLN A 178 -14.31 20.72 -16.24
C GLN A 178 -15.72 21.32 -16.46
N PRO A 179 -15.83 22.55 -17.00
CA PRO A 179 -17.12 23.15 -17.28
C PRO A 179 -17.89 22.25 -18.25
N ARG A 180 -19.08 21.78 -17.84
CA ARG A 180 -20.02 21.11 -18.74
C ARG A 180 -20.29 22.05 -19.91
N ALA A 181 -19.77 21.73 -21.08
CA ALA A 181 -20.26 22.34 -22.30
C ALA A 181 -21.74 21.94 -22.43
N ASP A 182 -22.64 22.92 -22.30
CA ASP A 182 -24.05 22.77 -22.69
C ASP A 182 -24.08 22.21 -24.11
N GLN A 183 -24.47 20.94 -24.25
CA GLN A 183 -24.93 20.46 -25.53
C GLN A 183 -26.36 21.01 -25.72
N PRO A 184 -26.65 21.74 -26.81
CA PRO A 184 -28.01 22.16 -27.08
C PRO A 184 -28.88 20.91 -27.26
N VAL A 185 -29.95 20.85 -26.46
CA VAL A 185 -31.02 19.84 -26.59
C VAL A 185 -31.52 19.90 -28.03
N SER A 186 -31.16 18.89 -28.83
CA SER A 186 -31.79 18.66 -30.12
C SER A 186 -33.15 18.04 -29.83
N ASP A 187 -34.19 18.87 -29.84
CA ASP A 187 -35.59 18.46 -29.71
C ASP A 187 -36.01 17.65 -30.95
N PRO A 188 -36.34 16.35 -30.83
CA PRO A 188 -36.71 15.54 -31.98
C PRO A 188 -38.24 15.56 -32.19
N LEU A 189 -38.86 16.73 -32.26
CA LEU A 189 -40.27 16.86 -32.65
C LEU A 189 -40.50 18.13 -33.48
N SER A 190 -40.16 18.06 -34.78
CA SER A 190 -40.78 18.89 -35.81
C SER A 190 -40.72 18.17 -37.15
N LEU A 191 -41.80 17.44 -37.47
CA LEU A 191 -42.14 17.07 -38.85
C LEU A 191 -42.77 18.31 -39.52
N PRO A 192 -42.41 18.65 -40.78
CA PRO A 192 -43.27 19.50 -41.58
C PRO A 192 -44.23 18.64 -42.43
N GLY A 193 -45.50 19.05 -42.36
CA GLY A 193 -46.54 19.08 -43.41
C GLY A 193 -46.56 18.02 -44.49
#